data_AF-C7GBF6-F1
#
_entry.id   AF-C7GBF6-F1
#
_cell.length_a   1.000
_cell.length_b   1.000
_cell.length_c   1.000
_cell.angle_alpha   90.00
_cell.angle_beta   90.00
_cell.angle_gamma   90.00
#
_symmetry.space_group_name_H-M   'P 1'
#
loop_
_entity.id
_entity.type
_entity.pdbx_description
1 polymer ?
#
loop_
_entity_poly.entity_id
_entity_poly.type
_entity_poly.pdbx_seq_one_letter_code
_entity_poly.pdbx_strand_id
1 'polypeptide(L)'
;MKLILFGDIPNWNRSIQLLQTYRPDIFIAGLSSVSLGQFASSSVTYTPEETAVLYRSHQIDGVINIQGENPYYFRLLKELGIENIYVIPHTLYQKLELSKSIDGDAILYPYKEVLPELMQLEFHLADHCNLNCKGCSHFSNLVPQPVFPDKEQFVRDLQQLTGYFSQIHDFYLLGGEPLLNPEIGVYINTVRKAFPYTNLIIVTNGLLLLSLKEEVIQMIKENRVHISISDYTCLDRDKIISFIQAHALSADLREGKECFSKYLNPQGDSDKEQVFANCIRRNCTFLAKGKMAACCQPFVVHYFNDYFHENLPEEEGIDLYEPGLTGWEIQKRLITPMESCRYCSADVPFDWAMSKAPYSKDDWCVN
;
A
#
# COMPACT_ATOMS: atom_id res chain seq x y z
N MET A 1 -33.07 -8.81 -6.19
CA MET A 1 -32.33 -9.21 -4.96
C MET A 1 -32.43 -8.07 -3.96
N LYS A 2 -32.74 -8.33 -2.70
CA LYS A 2 -32.90 -7.34 -1.64
C LYS A 2 -31.70 -7.38 -0.71
N LEU A 3 -30.83 -6.36 -0.74
CA LEU A 3 -29.55 -6.37 -0.04
C LEU A 3 -29.39 -5.18 0.91
N ILE A 4 -28.54 -5.32 1.92
CA ILE A 4 -28.02 -4.18 2.69
C ILE A 4 -26.65 -3.78 2.13
N LEU A 5 -26.41 -2.47 2.05
CA LEU A 5 -25.09 -1.93 1.72
C LEU A 5 -24.30 -1.70 3.02
N PHE A 6 -23.19 -2.41 3.19
CA PHE A 6 -22.35 -2.35 4.38
C PHE A 6 -20.97 -1.76 4.07
N GLY A 7 -20.52 -0.81 4.89
CA GLY A 7 -19.18 -0.22 4.82
C GLY A 7 -19.18 1.23 5.29
N ASP A 8 -18.07 1.94 5.11
CA ASP A 8 -17.96 3.32 5.60
C ASP A 8 -18.96 4.27 4.92
N ILE A 9 -19.56 5.12 5.75
CA ILE A 9 -20.63 6.07 5.38
C ILE A 9 -20.27 6.93 4.16
N PRO A 10 -19.05 7.51 4.03
CA PRO A 10 -18.70 8.35 2.88
C PRO A 10 -18.84 7.64 1.52
N ASN A 11 -18.74 6.31 1.50
CA ASN A 11 -18.77 5.51 0.27
C ASN A 11 -20.18 5.03 -0.12
N TRP A 12 -21.20 5.22 0.73
CA TRP A 12 -22.56 4.75 0.47
C TRP A 12 -23.15 5.38 -0.79
N ASN A 13 -23.16 6.72 -0.90
CA ASN A 13 -23.81 7.42 -2.01
C ASN A 13 -23.23 7.01 -3.37
N ARG A 14 -21.90 6.91 -3.47
CA ARG A 14 -21.22 6.49 -4.68
C ARG A 14 -21.64 5.08 -5.11
N SER A 15 -21.69 4.16 -4.15
CA SER A 15 -22.06 2.76 -4.39
C SER A 15 -23.54 2.63 -4.78
N ILE A 16 -24.43 3.39 -4.13
CA ILE A 16 -25.87 3.43 -4.46
C ILE A 16 -26.08 3.91 -5.88
N GLN A 17 -25.44 5.02 -6.27
CA GLN A 17 -25.56 5.57 -7.62
C GLN A 17 -25.09 4.57 -8.68
N LEU A 18 -23.97 3.89 -8.42
CA LEU A 18 -23.44 2.86 -9.32
C LEU A 18 -24.43 1.70 -9.46
N LEU A 19 -24.96 1.18 -8.35
CA LEU A 19 -25.93 0.07 -8.37
C LEU A 19 -27.25 0.47 -9.04
N GLN A 20 -27.79 1.66 -8.76
CA GLN A 20 -29.02 2.15 -9.40
C GLN A 20 -28.87 2.30 -10.92
N THR A 21 -27.68 2.68 -11.38
CA THR A 21 -27.39 2.88 -12.81
C THR A 21 -27.21 1.55 -13.53
N TYR A 22 -26.39 0.64 -12.99
CA TYR A 22 -25.94 -0.55 -13.71
C TYR A 22 -26.57 -1.86 -13.23
N ARG A 23 -27.24 -1.86 -12.07
CA ARG A 23 -27.95 -3.01 -11.47
C ARG A 23 -29.30 -2.60 -10.88
N PRO A 24 -30.23 -2.02 -11.68
CA PRO A 24 -31.54 -1.60 -11.20
C PRO A 24 -32.41 -2.77 -10.68
N ASP A 25 -32.00 -4.01 -10.93
CA ASP A 25 -32.61 -5.23 -10.39
C ASP A 25 -32.29 -5.50 -8.89
N ILE A 26 -31.31 -4.76 -8.33
CA ILE A 26 -30.94 -4.83 -6.92
C ILE A 26 -31.71 -3.76 -6.14
N PHE A 27 -32.44 -4.20 -5.12
CA PHE A 27 -33.13 -3.34 -4.17
C PHE A 27 -32.29 -3.19 -2.90
N ILE A 28 -31.84 -1.96 -2.60
CA ILE A 28 -31.11 -1.65 -1.37
C ILE A 28 -32.11 -1.41 -0.23
N ALA A 29 -32.20 -2.38 0.68
CA ALA A 29 -33.13 -2.36 1.81
C ALA A 29 -32.70 -1.39 2.93
N GLY A 30 -31.42 -1.06 2.98
CA GLY A 30 -30.86 -0.11 3.94
C GLY A 30 -29.34 -0.12 3.93
N LEU A 31 -28.78 0.64 4.87
CA LEU A 31 -27.35 0.94 4.97
C LEU A 31 -26.81 0.47 6.33
N SER A 32 -25.59 -0.02 6.37
CA SER A 32 -24.98 -0.52 7.60
C SER A 32 -23.51 -0.14 7.69
N SER A 33 -23.05 0.14 8.91
CA SER A 33 -21.66 0.45 9.24
C SER A 33 -21.39 0.01 10.67
N VAL A 34 -20.12 -0.28 10.98
CA VAL A 34 -19.66 -0.52 12.36
C VAL A 34 -19.86 0.69 13.27
N SER A 35 -19.92 1.89 12.69
CA SER A 35 -20.21 3.13 13.41
C SER A 35 -21.15 4.00 12.59
N LEU A 36 -22.40 4.13 13.05
CA LEU A 36 -23.44 4.92 12.38
C LEU A 36 -23.41 6.41 12.77
N GLY A 37 -22.77 6.76 13.89
CA GLY A 37 -22.72 8.13 14.38
C GLY A 37 -24.09 8.81 14.42
N GLN A 38 -24.21 9.99 13.80
CA GLN A 38 -25.46 10.74 13.71
C GLN A 38 -26.58 10.03 12.94
N PHE A 39 -26.26 9.00 12.15
CA PHE A 39 -27.25 8.26 11.36
C PHE A 39 -27.89 7.12 12.15
N ALA A 40 -27.46 6.84 13.38
CA ALA A 40 -27.96 5.71 14.17
C ALA A 40 -29.48 5.71 14.42
N SER A 41 -30.14 6.86 14.35
CA SER A 41 -31.60 7.00 14.52
C SER A 41 -32.39 6.95 13.21
N SER A 42 -31.73 6.78 12.07
CA SER A 42 -32.38 6.73 10.77
C SER A 42 -33.13 5.41 10.59
N SER A 43 -34.33 5.46 10.01
CA SER A 43 -35.17 4.27 9.76
C SER A 43 -34.62 3.35 8.66
N VAL A 44 -33.59 3.79 7.93
CA VAL A 44 -32.97 3.05 6.83
C VAL A 44 -31.54 2.60 7.13
N THR A 45 -31.07 2.78 8.37
CA THR A 45 -29.75 2.34 8.81
C THR A 45 -29.85 1.23 9.84
N TYR A 46 -28.88 0.32 9.82
CA TYR A 46 -28.84 -0.85 10.70
C TYR A 46 -27.42 -1.05 11.24
N THR A 47 -27.30 -1.41 12.52
CA THR A 47 -26.03 -1.93 13.04
C THR A 47 -25.67 -3.26 12.36
N PRO A 48 -24.42 -3.76 12.49
CA PRO A 48 -24.07 -5.09 11.99
C PRO A 48 -24.96 -6.19 12.57
N GLU A 49 -25.31 -6.10 13.85
CA GLU A 49 -26.18 -7.08 14.54
C GLU A 49 -27.62 -7.04 14.01
N GLU A 50 -28.17 -5.83 13.81
CA GLU A 50 -29.50 -5.64 13.22
C GLU A 50 -29.54 -6.16 11.77
N THR A 51 -28.49 -5.89 11.00
CA THR A 51 -28.31 -6.44 9.64
C THR A 51 -28.33 -7.96 9.66
N ALA A 52 -27.64 -8.58 10.63
CA ALA A 52 -27.64 -10.03 10.79
C ALA A 52 -29.02 -10.59 11.19
N VAL A 53 -29.80 -9.86 12.00
CA VAL A 53 -31.19 -10.23 12.32
C VAL A 53 -32.08 -10.18 11.07
N LEU A 54 -31.95 -9.15 10.24
CA LEU A 54 -32.68 -9.04 8.98
C LEU A 54 -32.33 -10.19 8.02
N TYR A 55 -31.04 -10.56 7.95
CA TYR A 55 -30.59 -11.69 7.15
C TYR A 55 -31.17 -13.03 7.65
N ARG A 56 -31.05 -13.32 8.96
CA ARG A 56 -31.57 -14.56 9.56
C ARG A 56 -33.09 -14.70 9.49
N SER A 57 -33.81 -13.57 9.50
CA SER A 57 -35.27 -13.55 9.34
C SER A 57 -35.73 -13.51 7.87
N HIS A 58 -34.80 -13.68 6.92
CA HIS A 58 -35.07 -13.67 5.47
C HIS A 58 -35.73 -12.37 4.96
N GLN A 59 -35.50 -11.25 5.66
CA GLN A 59 -35.98 -9.93 5.21
C GLN A 59 -35.05 -9.29 4.16
N ILE A 60 -33.82 -9.80 4.06
CA ILE A 60 -32.81 -9.47 3.04
C ILE A 60 -32.14 -10.76 2.56
N ASP A 61 -31.64 -10.75 1.33
CA ASP A 61 -30.97 -11.87 0.68
C ASP A 61 -29.46 -11.94 0.98
N GLY A 62 -28.87 -10.86 1.51
CA GLY A 62 -27.44 -10.74 1.78
C GLY A 62 -26.96 -9.30 1.98
N VAL A 63 -25.63 -9.13 1.96
CA VAL A 63 -24.95 -7.85 2.19
C VAL A 63 -23.96 -7.56 1.08
N ILE A 64 -23.92 -6.32 0.60
CA ILE A 64 -22.86 -5.81 -0.25
C ILE A 64 -21.83 -5.13 0.66
N ASN A 65 -20.65 -5.73 0.83
CA ASN A 65 -19.52 -5.08 1.49
C ASN A 65 -18.82 -4.16 0.47
N ILE A 66 -18.87 -2.85 0.71
CA ILE A 66 -18.22 -1.84 -0.15
C ILE A 66 -16.79 -1.49 0.30
N GLN A 67 -16.23 -2.26 1.24
CA GLN A 67 -14.80 -2.26 1.56
C GLN A 67 -14.21 -3.63 1.27
N GLY A 68 -13.96 -3.88 -0.01
CA GLY A 68 -13.37 -5.11 -0.53
C GLY A 68 -11.96 -5.39 -0.02
N GLU A 69 -11.26 -4.33 0.37
CA GLU A 69 -9.89 -4.31 0.85
C GLU A 69 -9.73 -4.73 2.31
N ASN A 70 -10.80 -4.65 3.12
CA ASN A 70 -10.69 -4.74 4.57
C ASN A 70 -11.07 -6.14 5.09
N PRO A 71 -10.10 -7.02 5.39
CA PRO A 71 -10.38 -8.39 5.82
C PRO A 71 -11.12 -8.47 7.16
N TYR A 72 -11.04 -7.43 8.00
CA TYR A 72 -11.78 -7.37 9.27
C TYR A 72 -13.29 -7.36 9.04
N TYR A 73 -13.77 -6.64 8.04
CA TYR A 73 -15.21 -6.56 7.74
C TYR A 73 -15.79 -7.86 7.20
N PHE A 74 -15.03 -8.58 6.37
CA PHE A 74 -15.44 -9.92 5.94
C PHE A 74 -15.49 -10.90 7.11
N ARG A 75 -14.54 -10.81 8.04
CA ARG A 75 -14.54 -11.63 9.25
C ARG A 75 -15.75 -11.32 10.13
N LEU A 76 -15.99 -10.04 10.40
CA LEU A 76 -17.13 -9.57 11.19
C LEU A 76 -18.47 -10.07 10.63
N LEU A 77 -18.71 -9.87 9.34
CA LEU A 77 -19.96 -10.31 8.70
C LEU A 77 -20.15 -11.84 8.79
N LYS A 78 -19.07 -12.61 8.62
CA LYS A 78 -19.09 -14.07 8.78
C LYS A 78 -19.35 -14.49 10.22
N GLU A 79 -18.71 -13.86 11.20
CA GLU A 79 -18.91 -14.12 12.64
C GLU A 79 -20.35 -13.83 13.08
N LEU A 80 -21.01 -12.86 12.44
CA LEU A 80 -22.44 -12.56 12.63
C LEU A 80 -23.38 -13.55 11.92
N GLY A 81 -22.85 -14.51 11.17
CA GLY A 81 -23.61 -15.54 10.45
C GLY A 81 -24.15 -15.10 9.08
N ILE A 82 -23.60 -14.03 8.50
CA ILE A 82 -23.99 -13.57 7.15
C ILE A 82 -23.10 -14.27 6.12
N GLU A 83 -23.69 -15.16 5.33
CA GLU A 83 -22.95 -15.98 4.35
C GLU A 83 -22.94 -15.38 2.94
N ASN A 84 -24.06 -14.73 2.55
CA ASN A 84 -24.22 -14.12 1.24
C ASN A 84 -23.63 -12.70 1.25
N ILE A 85 -22.31 -12.64 1.11
CA ILE A 85 -21.55 -11.40 1.02
C ILE A 85 -21.17 -11.16 -0.44
N TYR A 86 -21.47 -9.97 -0.91
CA TYR A 86 -21.13 -9.49 -2.24
C TYR A 86 -20.17 -8.31 -2.17
N VAL A 87 -19.43 -8.06 -3.24
CA VAL A 87 -18.50 -6.94 -3.37
C VAL A 87 -18.67 -6.23 -4.70
N ILE A 88 -18.36 -4.93 -4.70
CA ILE A 88 -18.23 -4.13 -5.92
C ILE A 88 -16.72 -3.97 -6.16
N PRO A 89 -16.16 -4.46 -7.27
CA PRO A 89 -14.73 -4.35 -7.53
C PRO A 89 -14.28 -2.89 -7.57
N HIS A 90 -13.19 -2.55 -6.88
CA HIS A 90 -12.69 -1.17 -6.84
C HIS A 90 -12.27 -0.66 -8.23
N THR A 91 -11.88 -1.56 -9.12
CA THR A 91 -11.51 -1.23 -10.49
C THR A 91 -12.64 -0.55 -11.29
N LEU A 92 -13.91 -0.79 -10.94
CA LEU A 92 -15.05 -0.12 -11.60
C LEU A 92 -15.09 1.37 -11.25
N TYR A 93 -14.84 1.70 -9.99
CA TYR A 93 -14.73 3.08 -9.53
C TYR A 93 -13.61 3.83 -10.24
N GLN A 94 -12.46 3.18 -10.40
CA GLN A 94 -11.32 3.72 -11.14
C GLN A 94 -11.59 3.88 -12.64
N LYS A 95 -12.30 2.94 -13.27
CA LYS A 95 -12.75 3.08 -14.67
C LYS A 95 -13.58 4.35 -14.86
N LEU A 96 -14.57 4.56 -13.99
CA LEU A 96 -15.45 5.73 -14.05
C LEU A 96 -14.70 7.04 -13.83
N GLU A 97 -13.77 7.10 -12.87
CA GLU A 97 -12.89 8.27 -12.66
C GLU A 97 -12.06 8.60 -13.91
N LEU A 98 -11.67 7.59 -14.67
CA LEU A 98 -10.97 7.74 -15.95
C LEU A 98 -11.91 7.96 -17.15
N SER A 99 -13.19 8.23 -16.90
CA SER A 99 -14.23 8.40 -17.93
C SER A 99 -14.33 7.21 -18.90
N LYS A 100 -13.98 6.00 -18.43
CA LYS A 100 -14.18 4.76 -19.18
C LYS A 100 -15.59 4.22 -18.92
N SER A 101 -16.23 3.69 -19.97
CA SER A 101 -17.46 2.94 -19.80
C SER A 101 -17.21 1.65 -19.01
N ILE A 102 -18.19 1.28 -18.20
CA ILE A 102 -18.27 -0.03 -17.52
C ILE A 102 -19.45 -0.86 -18.06
N ASP A 103 -19.98 -0.51 -19.22
CA ASP A 103 -21.06 -1.25 -19.87
C ASP A 103 -20.57 -2.67 -20.21
N GLY A 104 -21.29 -3.67 -19.71
CA GLY A 104 -20.91 -5.08 -19.87
C GLY A 104 -19.93 -5.61 -18.82
N ASP A 105 -19.40 -4.77 -17.92
CA ASP A 105 -18.71 -5.26 -16.73
C ASP A 105 -19.73 -5.87 -15.76
N ALA A 106 -19.36 -6.98 -15.11
CA ALA A 106 -20.11 -7.44 -13.95
C ALA A 106 -19.85 -6.48 -12.76
N ILE A 107 -20.95 -6.00 -12.18
CA ILE A 107 -20.94 -4.92 -11.20
C ILE A 107 -20.81 -5.44 -9.76
N LEU A 108 -21.36 -6.64 -9.52
CA LEU A 108 -21.50 -7.21 -8.20
C LEU A 108 -21.11 -8.69 -8.26
N TYR A 109 -20.18 -9.10 -7.41
CA TYR A 109 -19.69 -10.47 -7.34
C TYR A 109 -19.92 -11.07 -5.96
N PRO A 110 -20.23 -12.37 -5.85
CA PRO A 110 -20.07 -13.09 -4.60
C PRO A 110 -18.62 -12.98 -4.13
N TYR A 111 -18.42 -12.62 -2.86
CA TYR A 111 -17.07 -12.44 -2.29
C TYR A 111 -16.18 -13.69 -2.44
N LYS A 112 -16.77 -14.88 -2.39
CA LYS A 112 -16.06 -16.16 -2.53
C LYS A 112 -15.49 -16.38 -3.94
N GLU A 113 -15.92 -15.61 -4.93
CA GLU A 113 -15.54 -15.74 -6.33
C GLU A 113 -14.51 -14.71 -6.78
N VAL A 114 -14.07 -13.82 -5.88
CA VAL A 114 -13.07 -12.79 -6.18
C VAL A 114 -11.74 -13.05 -5.47
N LEU A 115 -10.66 -12.62 -6.11
CA LEU A 115 -9.36 -12.47 -5.45
C LEU A 115 -9.39 -11.25 -4.51
N PRO A 116 -8.66 -11.27 -3.39
CA PRO A 116 -8.54 -10.12 -2.51
C PRO A 116 -7.93 -8.89 -3.21
N GLU A 117 -8.19 -7.71 -2.66
CA GLU A 117 -7.53 -6.47 -3.04
C GLU A 117 -6.44 -6.11 -2.01
N LEU A 118 -5.25 -5.67 -2.45
CA LEU A 118 -4.16 -5.26 -1.56
C LEU A 118 -4.06 -3.74 -1.51
N MET A 119 -4.09 -3.16 -0.31
CA MET A 119 -4.10 -1.70 -0.17
C MET A 119 -2.84 -1.02 -0.68
N GLN A 120 -1.67 -1.54 -0.34
CA GLN A 120 -0.43 -0.95 -0.79
C GLN A 120 0.65 -1.99 -1.02
N LEU A 121 1.56 -1.69 -1.94
CA LEU A 121 2.78 -2.43 -2.18
C LEU A 121 3.93 -1.48 -2.50
N GLU A 122 5.08 -1.68 -1.86
CA GLU A 122 6.30 -0.93 -2.06
C GLU A 122 7.35 -1.79 -2.78
N PHE A 123 8.13 -1.16 -3.67
CA PHE A 123 9.24 -1.81 -4.38
C PHE A 123 10.41 -0.83 -4.56
N HIS A 124 11.63 -1.32 -4.30
CA HIS A 124 12.86 -0.56 -4.53
C HIS A 124 13.25 -0.53 -6.01
N LEU A 125 13.38 0.66 -6.58
CA LEU A 125 13.98 0.88 -7.90
C LEU A 125 15.49 1.08 -7.84
N ALA A 126 16.03 1.47 -6.70
CA ALA A 126 17.46 1.60 -6.46
C ALA A 126 17.69 1.54 -4.95
N ASP A 127 18.72 0.83 -4.49
CA ASP A 127 19.01 0.79 -3.04
C ASP A 127 19.86 1.98 -2.60
N HIS A 128 20.69 2.52 -3.50
CA HIS A 128 21.54 3.68 -3.28
C HIS A 128 20.78 5.01 -3.44
N CYS A 129 21.29 6.05 -2.80
CA CYS A 129 20.72 7.40 -2.83
C CYS A 129 21.81 8.45 -3.10
N ASN A 130 21.42 9.59 -3.65
CA ASN A 130 22.23 10.81 -3.77
C ASN A 130 22.13 11.73 -2.53
N LEU A 131 21.42 11.30 -1.49
CA LEU A 131 21.42 11.87 -0.14
C LEU A 131 21.98 10.85 0.86
N ASN A 132 22.39 11.33 2.03
CA ASN A 132 22.92 10.49 3.10
C ASN A 132 22.22 10.74 4.45
N CYS A 133 20.88 10.79 4.41
CA CYS A 133 20.02 11.05 5.56
C CYS A 133 20.38 10.18 6.77
N LYS A 134 20.51 10.81 7.93
CA LYS A 134 20.65 10.15 9.23
C LYS A 134 19.41 9.28 9.50
N GLY A 135 19.64 8.04 9.93
CA GLY A 135 18.58 7.08 10.26
C GLY A 135 17.65 6.74 9.10
N CYS A 136 18.17 6.74 7.86
CA CYS A 136 17.41 6.28 6.70
C CYS A 136 16.88 4.85 6.94
N SER A 137 15.56 4.67 6.98
CA SER A 137 14.93 3.37 7.25
C SER A 137 15.19 2.32 6.17
N HIS A 138 15.65 2.76 5.00
CA HIS A 138 16.03 1.92 3.87
C HIS A 138 17.54 1.63 3.81
N PHE A 139 18.32 2.16 4.77
CA PHE A 139 19.78 2.06 4.85
C PHE A 139 20.54 2.55 3.62
N SER A 140 19.91 3.35 2.75
CA SER A 140 20.45 3.76 1.45
C SER A 140 21.72 4.58 1.51
N ASN A 141 21.99 5.25 2.63
CA ASN A 141 23.25 5.98 2.88
C ASN A 141 24.43 5.04 3.16
N LEU A 142 24.18 3.77 3.47
CA LEU A 142 25.19 2.72 3.64
C LEU A 142 25.53 2.02 2.32
N VAL A 143 24.84 2.33 1.22
CA VAL A 143 25.03 1.67 -0.08
C VAL A 143 26.05 2.47 -0.91
N PRO A 144 27.31 2.01 -1.04
CA PRO A 144 28.39 2.84 -1.59
C PRO A 144 28.42 2.89 -3.11
N GLN A 145 27.74 1.96 -3.78
CA GLN A 145 27.76 1.80 -5.24
C GLN A 145 26.33 1.66 -5.77
N PRO A 146 26.10 1.97 -7.07
CA PRO A 146 24.80 1.75 -7.67
C PRO A 146 24.35 0.29 -7.59
N VAL A 147 23.18 0.09 -6.98
CA VAL A 147 22.48 -1.19 -6.90
C VAL A 147 21.05 -0.98 -7.41
N PHE A 148 20.67 -1.82 -8.38
CA PHE A 148 19.36 -1.82 -9.03
C PHE A 148 18.72 -3.21 -8.93
N PRO A 149 17.39 -3.32 -8.90
CA PRO A 149 16.69 -4.60 -8.81
C PRO A 149 16.83 -5.45 -10.09
N ASP A 150 16.66 -6.76 -9.94
CA ASP A 150 16.52 -7.70 -11.05
C ASP A 150 15.16 -7.50 -11.73
N LYS A 151 15.21 -7.02 -12.97
CA LYS A 151 14.05 -6.71 -13.81
C LYS A 151 13.26 -7.96 -14.18
N GLU A 152 13.94 -9.04 -14.54
CA GLU A 152 13.30 -10.29 -14.92
C GLU A 152 12.57 -10.90 -13.72
N GLN A 153 13.15 -10.82 -12.52
CA GLN A 153 12.49 -11.22 -11.28
C GLN A 153 11.27 -10.35 -11.00
N PHE A 154 11.38 -9.02 -11.14
CA PHE A 154 10.25 -8.11 -10.94
C PHE A 154 9.06 -8.43 -11.85
N VAL A 155 9.31 -8.71 -13.13
CA VAL A 155 8.25 -9.10 -14.08
C VAL A 155 7.57 -10.41 -13.65
N ARG A 156 8.34 -11.42 -13.23
CA ARG A 156 7.80 -12.68 -12.73
C ARG A 156 6.98 -12.48 -11.45
N ASP A 157 7.47 -11.66 -10.53
CA ASP A 157 6.81 -11.37 -9.26
C ASP A 157 5.48 -10.65 -9.49
N LEU A 158 5.43 -9.64 -10.36
CA LEU A 158 4.18 -9.00 -10.73
C LEU A 158 3.19 -9.96 -11.39
N GLN A 159 3.67 -10.86 -12.25
CA GLN A 159 2.81 -11.87 -12.85
C GLN A 159 2.21 -12.81 -11.78
N GLN A 160 3.00 -13.25 -10.79
CA GLN A 160 2.48 -14.03 -9.66
C GLN A 160 1.43 -13.23 -8.87
N LEU A 161 1.68 -11.96 -8.60
CA LEU A 161 0.76 -11.10 -7.85
C LEU A 161 -0.60 -10.95 -8.54
N THR A 162 -0.67 -10.92 -9.88
CA THR A 162 -1.96 -10.90 -10.60
C THR A 162 -2.80 -12.16 -10.40
N GLY A 163 -2.18 -13.29 -10.01
CA GLY A 163 -2.88 -14.51 -9.64
C GLY A 163 -3.37 -14.51 -8.18
N TYR A 164 -2.81 -13.64 -7.33
CA TYR A 164 -3.16 -13.55 -5.91
C TYR A 164 -4.13 -12.41 -5.60
N PHE A 165 -4.03 -11.30 -6.33
CA PHE A 165 -4.78 -10.08 -6.06
C PHE A 165 -5.54 -9.62 -7.29
N SER A 166 -6.81 -9.26 -7.11
CA SER A 166 -7.61 -8.64 -8.17
C SER A 166 -7.19 -7.19 -8.42
N GLN A 167 -6.63 -6.54 -7.42
CA GLN A 167 -6.17 -5.16 -7.47
C GLN A 167 -5.11 -4.89 -6.40
N ILE A 168 -4.17 -3.99 -6.73
CA ILE A 168 -3.34 -3.28 -5.76
C ILE A 168 -3.73 -1.81 -5.83
N HIS A 169 -4.19 -1.22 -4.72
CA HIS A 169 -4.71 0.16 -4.74
C HIS A 169 -3.59 1.16 -4.97
N ASP A 170 -2.59 1.17 -4.09
CA ASP A 170 -1.39 2.01 -4.21
C ASP A 170 -0.14 1.17 -4.47
N PHE A 171 0.59 1.49 -5.52
CA PHE A 171 1.88 0.87 -5.81
C PHE A 171 2.97 1.92 -5.72
N TYR A 172 3.80 1.85 -4.68
CA TYR A 172 4.89 2.76 -4.44
C TYR A 172 6.19 2.22 -5.04
N LEU A 173 6.71 2.95 -6.02
CA LEU A 173 8.05 2.81 -6.54
C LEU A 173 8.96 3.78 -5.78
N LEU A 174 9.81 3.23 -4.92
CA LEU A 174 10.67 4.00 -4.02
C LEU A 174 12.08 3.41 -4.03
N GLY A 175 12.92 3.78 -3.06
CA GLY A 175 14.28 3.28 -2.94
C GLY A 175 15.12 4.18 -2.06
N GLY A 176 16.43 4.10 -2.25
CA GLY A 176 17.31 5.21 -1.91
C GLY A 176 16.93 6.45 -2.71
N GLU A 177 17.11 6.44 -4.03
CA GLU A 177 16.50 7.44 -4.91
C GLU A 177 16.04 6.78 -6.24
N PRO A 178 14.72 6.64 -6.48
CA PRO A 178 14.23 5.93 -7.66
C PRO A 178 14.61 6.62 -8.99
N LEU A 179 14.76 7.94 -9.02
CA LEU A 179 15.12 8.67 -10.24
C LEU A 179 16.57 8.44 -10.69
N LEU A 180 17.38 7.71 -9.90
CA LEU A 180 18.70 7.23 -10.32
C LEU A 180 18.62 5.99 -11.22
N ASN A 181 17.49 5.28 -11.27
CA ASN A 181 17.35 4.07 -12.07
C ASN A 181 17.17 4.42 -13.57
N PRO A 182 18.15 4.09 -14.45
CA PRO A 182 18.07 4.43 -15.87
C PRO A 182 16.97 3.65 -16.60
N GLU A 183 16.48 2.54 -16.03
CA GLU A 183 15.42 1.70 -16.57
C GLU A 183 14.07 1.89 -15.87
N ILE A 184 13.88 2.96 -15.10
CA ILE A 184 12.63 3.23 -14.35
C ILE A 184 11.34 3.03 -15.18
N GLY A 185 11.37 3.40 -16.47
CA GLY A 185 10.23 3.24 -17.38
C GLY A 185 9.78 1.79 -17.57
N VAL A 186 10.70 0.82 -17.49
CA VAL A 186 10.37 -0.62 -17.54
C VAL A 186 9.46 -0.98 -16.37
N TYR A 187 9.85 -0.58 -15.16
CA TYR A 187 9.13 -0.93 -13.94
C TYR A 187 7.73 -0.31 -13.94
N ILE A 188 7.64 0.97 -14.29
CA ILE A 188 6.37 1.71 -14.40
C ILE A 188 5.43 1.04 -15.41
N ASN A 189 5.92 0.75 -16.61
CA ASN A 189 5.11 0.10 -17.65
C ASN A 189 4.67 -1.30 -17.23
N THR A 190 5.53 -2.05 -16.53
CA THR A 190 5.21 -3.40 -16.06
C THR A 190 4.12 -3.36 -14.99
N VAL A 191 4.21 -2.45 -14.01
CA VAL A 191 3.15 -2.26 -12.99
C VAL A 191 1.85 -1.84 -13.65
N ARG A 192 1.87 -0.82 -14.53
CA ARG A 192 0.67 -0.33 -15.21
C ARG A 192 0.00 -1.42 -16.06
N LYS A 193 0.78 -2.33 -16.66
CA LYS A 193 0.24 -3.47 -17.40
C LYS A 193 -0.39 -4.53 -16.48
N ALA A 194 0.25 -4.84 -15.36
CA ALA A 194 -0.23 -5.83 -14.41
C ALA A 194 -1.49 -5.35 -13.65
N PHE A 195 -1.50 -4.08 -13.23
CA PHE A 195 -2.60 -3.45 -12.49
C PHE A 195 -3.03 -2.13 -13.15
N PRO A 196 -3.87 -2.17 -14.21
CA PRO A 196 -4.21 -0.99 -15.01
C PRO A 196 -4.86 0.15 -14.25
N TYR A 197 -5.45 -0.13 -13.08
CA TYR A 197 -6.18 0.83 -12.27
C TYR A 197 -5.48 1.14 -10.94
N THR A 198 -4.26 0.65 -10.72
CA THR A 198 -3.47 1.03 -9.53
C THR A 198 -3.11 2.51 -9.57
N ASN A 199 -3.11 3.15 -8.42
CA ASN A 199 -2.46 4.42 -8.23
C ASN A 199 -0.95 4.15 -8.15
N LEU A 200 -0.21 4.61 -9.15
CA LEU A 200 1.23 4.33 -9.25
C LEU A 200 1.99 5.56 -8.77
N ILE A 201 2.75 5.40 -7.69
CA ILE A 201 3.40 6.52 -6.99
C ILE A 201 4.91 6.34 -7.04
N ILE A 202 5.65 7.36 -7.50
CA ILE A 202 7.09 7.45 -7.28
C ILE A 202 7.33 8.25 -6.01
N VAL A 203 8.09 7.71 -5.05
CA VAL A 203 8.53 8.45 -3.87
C VAL A 203 9.97 8.89 -4.05
N THR A 204 10.21 10.19 -4.18
CA THR A 204 11.54 10.75 -4.49
C THR A 204 11.97 11.79 -3.45
N ASN A 205 13.28 11.96 -3.29
CA ASN A 205 13.85 13.05 -2.53
C ASN A 205 13.82 14.40 -3.26
N GLY A 206 13.42 14.42 -4.53
CA GLY A 206 13.18 15.65 -5.28
C GLY A 206 14.39 16.29 -5.95
N LEU A 207 15.63 15.90 -5.61
CA LEU A 207 16.85 16.54 -6.12
C LEU A 207 17.00 16.45 -7.64
N LEU A 208 16.50 15.37 -8.25
CA LEU A 208 16.63 15.09 -9.67
C LEU A 208 15.43 15.57 -10.50
N LEU A 209 14.38 16.09 -9.87
CA LEU A 209 13.14 16.47 -10.56
C LEU A 209 13.36 17.52 -11.63
N LEU A 210 14.11 18.57 -11.30
CA LEU A 210 14.38 19.68 -12.22
C LEU A 210 15.29 19.28 -13.41
N SER A 211 15.85 18.07 -13.38
CA SER A 211 16.72 17.51 -14.41
C SER A 211 16.06 16.34 -15.16
N LEU A 212 14.77 16.09 -14.94
CA LEU A 212 14.06 15.05 -15.69
C LEU A 212 14.08 15.36 -17.18
N LYS A 213 14.40 14.35 -17.97
CA LYS A 213 14.35 14.42 -19.43
C LYS A 213 12.89 14.37 -19.90
N GLU A 214 12.61 15.00 -21.02
CA GLU A 214 11.27 15.03 -21.63
C GLU A 214 10.67 13.63 -21.83
N GLU A 215 11.50 12.66 -22.23
CA GLU A 215 11.09 11.25 -22.38
C GLU A 215 10.57 10.62 -21.07
N VAL A 216 11.16 10.98 -19.93
CA VAL A 216 10.75 10.50 -18.60
C VAL A 216 9.47 11.20 -18.16
N ILE A 217 9.38 12.52 -18.39
CA ILE A 217 8.19 13.32 -18.10
C ILE A 217 6.98 12.77 -18.86
N GLN A 218 7.13 12.50 -20.15
CA GLN A 218 6.07 11.96 -20.98
C GLN A 218 5.64 10.56 -20.51
N MET A 219 6.61 9.69 -20.19
CA MET A 219 6.33 8.36 -19.66
C MET A 219 5.56 8.39 -18.32
N ILE A 220 5.91 9.31 -17.40
CA ILE A 220 5.20 9.54 -16.13
C ILE A 220 3.73 9.92 -16.41
N LYS A 221 3.49 10.82 -17.35
CA LYS A 221 2.15 11.30 -17.71
C LYS A 221 1.31 10.20 -18.35
N GLU A 222 1.84 9.49 -19.34
CA GLU A 222 1.15 8.40 -20.04
C GLU A 222 0.75 7.27 -19.09
N ASN A 223 1.60 6.96 -18.12
CA ASN A 223 1.34 5.94 -17.12
C ASN A 223 0.53 6.44 -15.92
N ARG A 224 0.11 7.71 -15.90
CA ARG A 224 -0.62 8.34 -14.77
C ARG A 224 0.10 8.12 -13.44
N VAL A 225 1.40 8.39 -13.43
CA VAL A 225 2.23 8.27 -12.23
C VAL A 225 2.10 9.53 -11.41
N HIS A 226 1.84 9.36 -10.12
CA HIS A 226 1.88 10.41 -9.12
C HIS A 226 3.30 10.52 -8.54
N ILE A 227 3.80 11.74 -8.37
CA ILE A 227 5.13 11.99 -7.80
C ILE A 227 4.96 12.50 -6.37
N SER A 228 5.42 11.70 -5.41
CA SER A 228 5.34 12.04 -4.00
C SER A 228 6.71 12.46 -3.50
N ILE A 229 6.85 13.75 -3.17
CA ILE A 229 8.14 14.40 -2.95
C ILE A 229 8.38 14.56 -1.45
N SER A 230 9.44 13.95 -0.94
CA SER A 230 9.88 14.15 0.44
C SER A 230 10.45 15.56 0.59
N ASP A 231 9.82 16.36 1.45
CA ASP A 231 10.11 17.79 1.60
C ASP A 231 11.34 18.04 2.48
N TYR A 232 12.54 17.79 1.94
CA TYR A 232 13.80 18.08 2.61
C TYR A 232 14.15 19.56 2.54
N THR A 233 14.75 20.10 3.61
CA THR A 233 15.12 21.53 3.70
C THR A 233 16.16 21.98 2.68
N CYS A 234 16.84 21.04 2.01
CA CYS A 234 17.78 21.33 0.92
C CYS A 234 17.10 21.59 -0.44
N LEU A 235 15.79 21.39 -0.55
CA LEU A 235 15.05 21.55 -1.81
C LEU A 235 14.64 23.01 -2.05
N ASP A 236 14.69 23.39 -3.33
CA ASP A 236 14.09 24.64 -3.81
C ASP A 236 12.61 24.39 -4.16
N ARG A 237 11.75 24.54 -3.15
CA ARG A 237 10.30 24.25 -3.26
C ARG A 237 9.64 25.02 -4.40
N ASP A 238 9.95 26.32 -4.52
CA ASP A 238 9.32 27.18 -5.52
C ASP A 238 9.68 26.74 -6.95
N LYS A 239 10.95 26.36 -7.18
CA LYS A 239 11.35 25.80 -8.48
C LYS A 239 10.69 24.46 -8.76
N ILE A 240 10.60 23.57 -7.76
CA ILE A 240 9.94 22.27 -7.92
C ILE A 240 8.47 22.47 -8.26
N ILE A 241 7.75 23.31 -7.52
CA ILE A 241 6.33 23.62 -7.77
C ILE A 241 6.16 24.19 -9.18
N SER A 242 7.01 25.15 -9.57
CA SER A 242 6.97 25.75 -10.91
C SER A 242 7.22 24.72 -12.02
N PHE A 243 8.16 23.80 -11.80
CA PHE A 243 8.46 22.72 -12.74
C PHE A 243 7.28 21.74 -12.88
N ILE A 244 6.72 21.27 -11.77
CA ILE A 244 5.56 20.37 -11.76
C ILE A 244 4.38 21.00 -12.51
N GLN A 245 4.09 22.29 -12.25
CA GLN A 245 3.03 23.03 -12.93
C GLN A 245 3.29 23.21 -14.42
N ALA A 246 4.51 23.59 -14.81
CA ALA A 246 4.88 23.81 -16.20
C ALA A 246 4.74 22.54 -17.06
N HIS A 247 5.01 21.36 -16.47
CA HIS A 247 4.90 20.07 -17.17
C HIS A 247 3.55 19.36 -16.98
N ALA A 248 2.64 19.93 -16.18
CA ALA A 248 1.35 19.35 -15.80
C ALA A 248 1.51 17.94 -15.20
N LEU A 249 2.45 17.81 -14.26
CA LEU A 249 2.70 16.57 -13.51
C LEU A 249 1.77 16.47 -12.31
N SER A 250 1.32 15.25 -11.99
CA SER A 250 0.59 14.97 -10.75
C SER A 250 1.62 14.77 -9.64
N ALA A 251 1.61 15.63 -8.62
CA ALA A 251 2.57 15.53 -7.52
C ALA A 251 2.02 16.10 -6.21
N ASP A 252 2.60 15.64 -5.09
CA ASP A 252 2.43 16.19 -3.75
C ASP A 252 3.79 16.46 -3.08
N LEU A 253 3.82 17.48 -2.22
CA LEU A 253 4.91 17.70 -1.28
C LEU A 253 4.49 17.12 0.08
N ARG A 254 5.28 16.18 0.60
CA ARG A 254 5.04 15.55 1.91
C ARG A 254 5.57 16.44 3.03
N GLU A 255 4.85 17.52 3.31
CA GLU A 255 5.16 18.45 4.40
C GLU A 255 5.08 17.76 5.76
N GLY A 256 5.93 18.18 6.72
CA GLY A 256 5.89 17.67 8.10
C GLY A 256 6.54 16.30 8.33
N LYS A 257 7.15 15.68 7.31
CA LYS A 257 8.01 14.49 7.46
C LYS A 257 9.48 14.81 7.80
N GLU A 258 9.72 15.92 8.48
CA GLU A 258 11.02 16.19 9.12
C GLU A 258 11.27 15.31 10.35
N CYS A 259 10.25 14.57 10.78
CA CYS A 259 10.33 13.59 11.86
C CYS A 259 10.82 12.25 11.31
N PHE A 260 12.14 12.08 11.31
CA PHE A 260 12.76 10.77 11.18
C PHE A 260 12.64 10.05 12.51
N SER A 261 12.77 8.73 12.51
CA SER A 261 12.82 7.99 13.76
C SER A 261 13.81 6.85 13.69
N LYS A 262 14.49 6.66 14.81
CA LYS A 262 15.32 5.51 15.07
C LYS A 262 14.48 4.47 15.81
N TYR A 263 14.67 3.21 15.47
CA TYR A 263 13.77 2.14 15.89
C TYR A 263 14.45 0.77 15.97
N LEU A 264 15.74 0.65 15.68
CA LEU A 264 16.42 -0.63 15.78
C LEU A 264 16.78 -0.95 17.23
N ASN A 265 16.48 -2.17 17.65
CA ASN A 265 16.99 -2.81 18.85
C ASN A 265 17.85 -4.01 18.43
N PRO A 266 19.18 -3.87 18.32
CA PRO A 266 20.06 -4.96 17.90
C PRO A 266 20.07 -6.17 18.83
N GLN A 267 19.59 -6.05 20.08
CA GLN A 267 19.57 -7.16 21.04
C GLN A 267 18.52 -8.23 20.71
N GLY A 268 17.49 -7.91 19.91
CA GLY A 268 16.49 -8.90 19.50
C GLY A 268 15.60 -9.40 20.64
N ASP A 269 15.53 -8.65 21.75
CA ASP A 269 14.81 -9.01 22.98
C ASP A 269 13.47 -8.29 23.15
N SER A 270 13.03 -7.50 22.15
CA SER A 270 11.71 -6.88 22.14
C SER A 270 10.58 -7.89 21.99
N ASP A 271 9.43 -7.59 22.60
CA ASP A 271 8.16 -8.28 22.34
C ASP A 271 7.65 -7.91 20.93
N LYS A 272 7.70 -8.88 20.00
CA LYS A 272 7.36 -8.63 18.59
C LYS A 272 5.87 -8.31 18.40
N GLU A 273 4.99 -8.89 19.20
CA GLU A 273 3.55 -8.64 19.16
C GLU A 273 3.26 -7.18 19.55
N GLN A 274 3.86 -6.71 20.64
CA GLN A 274 3.71 -5.33 21.10
C GLN A 274 4.32 -4.34 20.11
N VAL A 275 5.51 -4.62 19.57
CA VAL A 275 6.18 -3.75 18.60
C VAL A 275 5.36 -3.67 17.32
N PHE A 276 4.95 -4.79 16.74
CA PHE A 276 4.14 -4.82 15.53
C PHE A 276 2.78 -4.12 15.71
N ALA A 277 2.14 -4.30 16.88
CA ALA A 277 0.88 -3.65 17.21
C ALA A 277 0.96 -2.11 17.30
N ASN A 278 2.15 -1.54 17.44
CA ASN A 278 2.35 -0.08 17.50
C ASN A 278 3.22 0.46 16.35
N CYS A 279 3.69 -0.40 15.44
CA CYS A 279 4.61 -0.01 14.39
C CYS A 279 3.91 0.76 13.27
N ILE A 280 4.40 1.97 12.97
CA ILE A 280 3.91 2.80 11.86
C ILE A 280 4.23 2.20 10.48
N ARG A 281 5.21 1.28 10.41
CA ARG A 281 5.70 0.65 9.18
C ARG A 281 5.03 -0.69 8.86
N ARG A 282 4.17 -1.21 9.74
CA ARG A 282 3.57 -2.57 9.60
C ARG A 282 2.68 -2.75 8.37
N ASN A 283 2.29 -1.65 7.73
CA ASN A 283 1.47 -1.66 6.53
C ASN A 283 2.28 -1.28 5.27
N CYS A 284 3.57 -0.95 5.39
CA CYS A 284 4.49 -0.69 4.27
C CYS A 284 4.88 -2.00 3.59
N THR A 285 3.86 -2.73 3.11
CA THR A 285 4.04 -4.06 2.52
C THR A 285 5.04 -3.96 1.39
N PHE A 286 6.09 -4.76 1.45
CA PHE A 286 7.26 -4.59 0.60
C PHE A 286 7.51 -5.84 -0.22
N LEU A 287 7.79 -5.67 -1.51
CA LEU A 287 8.14 -6.74 -2.46
C LEU A 287 9.65 -6.70 -2.74
N ALA A 288 10.32 -7.84 -2.57
CA ALA A 288 11.69 -8.03 -3.03
C ALA A 288 12.03 -9.51 -3.17
N LYS A 289 12.89 -9.84 -4.15
CA LYS A 289 13.50 -11.17 -4.30
C LYS A 289 12.48 -12.32 -4.31
N GLY A 290 11.33 -12.14 -4.98
CA GLY A 290 10.27 -13.16 -4.99
C GLY A 290 9.49 -13.32 -3.69
N LYS A 291 9.66 -12.40 -2.73
CA LYS A 291 9.00 -12.44 -1.42
C LYS A 291 8.26 -11.15 -1.09
N MET A 292 7.27 -11.24 -0.21
CA MET A 292 6.59 -10.10 0.39
C MET A 292 6.78 -10.06 1.91
N ALA A 293 6.92 -8.88 2.50
CA ALA A 293 6.96 -8.70 3.95
C ALA A 293 6.12 -7.50 4.38
N ALA A 294 5.78 -7.41 5.67
CA ALA A 294 4.97 -6.31 6.22
C ALA A 294 5.71 -4.96 6.22
N CYS A 295 7.04 -4.97 6.16
CA CYS A 295 7.89 -3.80 6.01
C CYS A 295 9.14 -4.14 5.18
N CYS A 296 9.92 -3.11 4.79
CA CYS A 296 11.12 -3.28 3.98
C CYS A 296 12.31 -3.93 4.71
N GLN A 297 12.37 -3.83 6.05
CA GLN A 297 13.57 -4.09 6.84
C GLN A 297 14.25 -5.43 6.52
N PRO A 298 13.55 -6.59 6.47
CA PRO A 298 14.21 -7.87 6.18
C PRO A 298 14.97 -7.89 4.85
N PHE A 299 14.58 -7.05 3.88
CA PHE A 299 15.18 -7.03 2.55
C PHE A 299 16.36 -6.06 2.43
N VAL A 300 16.45 -5.05 3.31
CA VAL A 300 17.46 -3.99 3.25
C VAL A 300 18.44 -3.98 4.42
N VAL A 301 18.18 -4.75 5.49
CA VAL A 301 19.00 -4.73 6.71
C VAL A 301 20.41 -5.29 6.52
N HIS A 302 20.65 -6.05 5.45
CA HIS A 302 21.99 -6.56 5.11
C HIS A 302 23.02 -5.42 4.98
N TYR A 303 22.64 -4.24 4.46
CA TYR A 303 23.54 -3.07 4.42
C TYR A 303 23.96 -2.59 5.81
N PHE A 304 23.05 -2.68 6.80
CA PHE A 304 23.34 -2.36 8.19
C PHE A 304 24.22 -3.45 8.84
N ASN A 305 23.89 -4.72 8.63
CA ASN A 305 24.65 -5.86 9.12
C ASN A 305 26.09 -5.84 8.62
N ASP A 306 26.29 -5.64 7.31
CA ASP A 306 27.61 -5.58 6.68
C ASP A 306 28.46 -4.44 7.22
N TYR A 307 27.88 -3.24 7.34
CA TYR A 307 28.61 -2.04 7.78
C TYR A 307 28.97 -2.06 9.27
N PHE A 308 28.06 -2.51 10.13
CA PHE A 308 28.25 -2.50 11.59
C PHE A 308 28.66 -3.84 12.19
N HIS A 309 28.81 -4.89 11.37
CA HIS A 309 29.09 -6.26 11.77
C HIS A 309 28.02 -6.84 12.72
N GLU A 310 26.76 -6.60 12.36
CA GLU A 310 25.58 -7.07 13.09
C GLU A 310 24.95 -8.29 12.38
N ASN A 311 23.97 -8.93 13.01
CA ASN A 311 23.34 -10.16 12.51
C ASN A 311 21.81 -10.11 12.64
N LEU A 312 21.19 -8.98 12.27
CA LEU A 312 19.74 -8.87 12.26
C LEU A 312 19.14 -9.82 11.19
N PRO A 313 17.93 -10.38 11.38
CA PRO A 313 17.33 -11.31 10.43
C PRO A 313 17.15 -10.70 9.04
N GLU A 314 17.69 -11.38 8.03
CA GLU A 314 17.61 -11.02 6.62
C GLU A 314 16.64 -11.94 5.87
N GLU A 315 16.08 -11.44 4.77
CA GLU A 315 15.25 -12.15 3.80
C GLU A 315 14.02 -12.89 4.36
N GLU A 316 13.60 -12.55 5.58
CA GLU A 316 12.33 -12.98 6.14
C GLU A 316 11.17 -12.41 5.30
N GLY A 317 10.27 -13.29 4.88
CA GLY A 317 9.12 -12.90 4.07
C GLY A 317 8.33 -14.10 3.53
N ILE A 318 7.17 -13.77 3.00
CA ILE A 318 6.21 -14.64 2.30
C ILE A 318 6.78 -14.97 0.93
N ASP A 319 7.19 -16.21 0.68
CA ASP A 319 7.61 -16.67 -0.65
C ASP A 319 6.41 -16.73 -1.61
N LEU A 320 6.46 -15.94 -2.69
CA LEU A 320 5.39 -15.88 -3.70
C LEU A 320 5.23 -17.15 -4.53
N TYR A 321 6.18 -18.08 -4.44
CA TYR A 321 6.21 -19.32 -5.18
C TYR A 321 5.89 -20.54 -4.30
N GLU A 322 5.52 -20.30 -3.04
CA GLU A 322 5.07 -21.33 -2.10
C GLU A 322 3.85 -22.12 -2.66
N PRO A 323 3.91 -23.46 -2.74
CA PRO A 323 2.81 -24.27 -3.27
C PRO A 323 1.52 -24.09 -2.45
N GLY A 324 0.41 -23.82 -3.14
CA GLY A 324 -0.90 -23.65 -2.52
C GLY A 324 -1.14 -22.30 -1.86
N LEU A 325 -0.21 -21.35 -2.02
CA LEU A 325 -0.39 -19.97 -1.55
C LEU A 325 -1.60 -19.31 -2.23
N THR A 326 -2.34 -18.52 -1.46
CA THR A 326 -3.48 -17.73 -1.94
C THR A 326 -3.32 -16.29 -1.48
N GLY A 327 -3.91 -15.33 -2.21
CA GLY A 327 -3.90 -13.92 -1.80
C GLY A 327 -4.48 -13.69 -0.40
N TRP A 328 -5.48 -14.49 0.01
CA TRP A 328 -6.07 -14.42 1.33
C TRP A 328 -5.09 -14.82 2.43
N GLU A 329 -4.27 -15.86 2.20
CA GLU A 329 -3.21 -16.23 3.14
C GLU A 329 -2.10 -15.18 3.16
N ILE A 330 -1.74 -14.61 2.01
CA ILE A 330 -0.77 -13.50 1.97
C ILE A 330 -1.24 -12.33 2.85
N GLN A 331 -2.47 -11.83 2.67
CA GLN A 331 -3.01 -10.74 3.48
C GLN A 331 -2.99 -11.08 4.98
N LYS A 332 -3.38 -12.30 5.32
CA LYS A 332 -3.40 -12.77 6.71
C LYS A 332 -2.01 -12.78 7.33
N ARG A 333 -0.98 -13.22 6.59
CA ARG A 333 0.41 -13.24 7.08
C ARG A 333 1.03 -11.84 7.16
N LEU A 334 0.67 -10.93 6.24
CA LEU A 334 1.15 -9.54 6.26
C LEU A 334 0.70 -8.75 7.48
N ILE A 335 -0.44 -9.11 8.10
CA ILE A 335 -0.94 -8.46 9.32
C ILE A 335 -0.51 -9.18 10.61
N THR A 336 0.51 -10.04 10.54
CA THR A 336 1.07 -10.73 11.71
C THR A 336 2.53 -10.33 11.97
N PRO A 337 2.99 -10.32 13.24
CA PRO A 337 4.37 -9.99 13.58
C PRO A 337 5.38 -10.94 12.92
N MET A 338 6.45 -10.37 12.38
CA MET A 338 7.62 -11.08 11.87
C MET A 338 8.64 -11.32 13.01
N GLU A 339 9.55 -12.28 12.85
CA GLU A 339 10.67 -12.48 13.81
C GLU A 339 11.61 -11.27 13.85
N SER A 340 11.83 -10.64 12.70
CA SER A 340 12.59 -9.39 12.59
C SER A 340 12.01 -8.25 13.45
N CYS A 341 10.73 -8.29 13.84
CA CYS A 341 10.13 -7.29 14.75
C CYS A 341 10.73 -7.33 16.16
N ARG A 342 11.36 -8.43 16.59
CA ARG A 342 12.11 -8.49 17.86
C ARG A 342 13.32 -7.56 17.88
N TYR A 343 13.83 -7.21 16.70
CA TYR A 343 14.98 -6.33 16.52
C TYR A 343 14.57 -4.87 16.31
N CYS A 344 13.32 -4.56 16.63
CA CYS A 344 12.75 -3.22 16.55
C CYS A 344 12.32 -2.75 17.94
N SER A 345 12.16 -1.45 18.11
CA SER A 345 11.68 -0.78 19.31
C SER A 345 10.54 0.17 18.98
N ALA A 346 10.01 0.85 20.00
CA ALA A 346 9.22 2.04 19.77
C ALA A 346 10.07 3.10 19.03
N ASP A 347 9.42 3.85 18.15
CA ASP A 347 10.05 4.92 17.39
C ASP A 347 10.52 6.05 18.33
N VAL A 348 11.79 6.44 18.19
CA VAL A 348 12.34 7.63 18.83
C VAL A 348 12.54 8.70 17.76
N PRO A 349 11.69 9.75 17.73
CA PRO A 349 11.73 10.76 16.68
C PRO A 349 12.95 11.68 16.81
N PHE A 350 13.43 12.19 15.68
CA PHE A 350 14.46 13.22 15.60
C PHE A 350 14.31 14.05 14.32
N ASP A 351 14.82 15.29 14.36
CA ASP A 351 14.79 16.20 13.21
C ASP A 351 15.72 15.72 12.11
N TRP A 352 15.29 15.86 10.85
CA TRP A 352 16.08 15.47 9.70
C TRP A 352 17.48 16.11 9.72
N ALA A 353 18.49 15.27 9.50
CA ALA A 353 19.88 15.69 9.35
C ALA A 353 20.60 14.77 8.36
N MET A 354 21.69 15.27 7.78
CA MET A 354 22.61 14.48 6.97
C MET A 354 23.61 13.78 7.88
N SER A 355 23.89 12.50 7.63
CA SER A 355 24.96 11.77 8.29
C SER A 355 26.28 11.90 7.50
N LYS A 356 27.40 11.43 8.03
CA LYS A 356 28.70 11.42 7.34
C LYS A 356 29.48 10.18 7.73
N ALA A 357 30.20 9.62 6.77
CA ALA A 357 31.12 8.51 7.05
C ALA A 357 32.31 8.98 7.93
N PRO A 358 32.76 8.18 8.91
CA PRO A 358 32.20 6.88 9.30
C PRO A 358 30.83 7.04 10.00
N TYR A 359 29.83 6.29 9.55
CA TYR A 359 28.47 6.34 10.09
C TYR A 359 28.43 5.77 11.52
N SER A 360 27.56 6.33 12.37
CA SER A 360 27.32 5.85 13.73
C SER A 360 26.08 4.94 13.78
N LYS A 361 26.17 3.85 14.53
CA LYS A 361 25.03 2.94 14.78
C LYS A 361 23.86 3.64 15.49
N ASP A 362 24.16 4.69 16.27
CA ASP A 362 23.18 5.54 16.97
C ASP A 362 22.20 6.27 16.04
N ASP A 363 22.54 6.35 14.75
CA ASP A 363 21.65 6.94 13.74
C ASP A 363 20.37 6.09 13.54
N TRP A 364 20.41 4.79 13.86
CA TRP A 364 19.26 3.87 13.73
C TRP A 364 18.86 3.17 15.02
N CYS A 365 19.78 3.02 15.97
CA CYS A 365 19.53 2.26 17.19
C CYS A 365 18.96 3.10 18.33
N VAL A 366 17.96 2.53 19.00
CA VAL A 366 17.51 3.00 20.31
C VAL A 366 18.43 2.39 21.36
N ASN A 367 19.03 3.27 22.18
CA ASN A 367 19.98 2.89 23.23
C ASN A 367 19.25 2.56 24.53
#